data_AF-A0A124IUB7-F1
#
_entry.id   AF-A0A124IUB7-F1
#
_cell.length_a   1.000
_cell.length_b   1.000
_cell.length_c   1.000
_cell.angle_alpha   90.00
_cell.angle_beta   90.00
_cell.angle_gamma   90.00
#
_symmetry.space_group_name_H-M   'P 1'
#
loop_
_entity.id
_entity.type
_entity.pdbx_description
1 polymer ?
#
loop_
_entity_poly.entity_id
_entity_poly.type
_entity_poly.pdbx_seq_one_letter_code
_entity_poly.pdbx_strand_id
1 'polypeptide(L)'
;MKPGNINTAKPKGSSKLSDVKYVIKHPLVYSGAFVLVTIVPLWLRIIPYTVAGPILGTGLSILTTGLYSATNYLSSTTTLSHELDVECWGDDCRSGRISALVENRGRVVVRDAKGIASIAVVRGSNREQSLKGLLVKDACKDRSMLVNEANPHVIGEALAWGLPETMYWSTFKTDNQVVNANYAHITSISPGQRSRLLIFDYEYRWSDTYVIKVYSEYGGLGPDDPVKRTYRACLLLDDSTKYEFEITIHGEGLREPLGFKMSVVKDKLDALVRSDEIARLGGEDVVMDVLKEFKEDGDEGFIDRYWCIRTKILGVKSLDEYKSVAKELESLWNEIRNKLGSRAPYFGIVTGILNSYLVYLATINEQKRVSELFEENKETLEQEIESNVLTKLMLRLFKIEEIKIETKELIEILEKRRIYVPIPSDYSYIHIDKYYAPAVKFLFGVYKSKDEALNECNENNLCKRIVEAASGDIEALNELKSDKDRQSSENKELGQLLSNLKAKSLILTYLPSTPYARFALMIYGLIEDDAESVRALACVGWKQLPNQIGDLFREVYDTYSSNCNIDNEQLRLAILKLYHRLV
;
A
#
# COMPACT_ATOMS: atom_id res chain seq x y z
N MET A 1 36.00 -54.47 34.59
CA MET A 1 36.82 -54.29 35.80
C MET A 1 35.96 -53.62 36.89
N LYS A 2 36.03 -54.14 38.11
CA LYS A 2 35.28 -53.73 39.31
C LYS A 2 35.72 -52.32 39.83
N PRO A 3 34.98 -51.72 40.79
CA PRO A 3 34.61 -50.30 40.83
C PRO A 3 35.42 -49.44 41.81
N GLY A 4 35.31 -48.11 41.67
CA GLY A 4 35.71 -47.14 42.68
C GLY A 4 34.48 -46.52 43.35
N ASN A 5 34.32 -46.80 44.64
CA ASN A 5 33.26 -46.32 45.52
C ASN A 5 33.87 -45.23 46.42
N ILE A 6 33.32 -44.00 46.43
CA ILE A 6 33.56 -43.03 47.52
C ILE A 6 32.23 -42.30 47.82
N ASN A 7 31.83 -42.41 49.08
CA ASN A 7 30.65 -41.80 49.70
C ASN A 7 30.87 -40.33 50.09
N THR A 8 29.76 -39.70 50.49
CA THR A 8 29.59 -38.46 51.29
C THR A 8 29.60 -37.15 50.48
N ALA A 9 28.69 -36.18 50.62
CA ALA A 9 27.62 -35.91 51.59
C ALA A 9 26.51 -35.05 50.92
N LYS A 10 25.28 -35.13 51.44
CA LYS A 10 24.13 -34.26 51.09
C LYS A 10 24.38 -32.80 51.52
N PRO A 11 23.98 -31.80 50.71
CA PRO A 11 23.49 -30.53 51.22
C PRO A 11 21.95 -30.52 51.30
N LYS A 12 21.46 -29.88 52.37
CA LYS A 12 20.05 -29.61 52.68
C LYS A 12 19.38 -28.84 51.55
N GLY A 13 18.08 -29.13 51.38
CA GLY A 13 17.23 -28.53 50.36
C GLY A 13 17.03 -27.02 50.49
N SER A 14 16.67 -26.43 49.36
CA SER A 14 15.93 -25.19 49.26
C SER A 14 14.89 -25.38 48.16
N SER A 15 13.65 -25.65 48.58
CA SER A 15 12.46 -25.61 47.74
C SER A 15 12.12 -24.14 47.46
N LYS A 16 12.46 -23.63 46.27
CA LYS A 16 11.82 -22.41 45.75
C LYS A 16 10.49 -22.80 45.11
N LEU A 17 9.45 -22.76 45.95
CA LEU A 17 8.07 -22.66 45.50
C LEU A 17 7.82 -21.23 45.01
N SER A 18 7.33 -21.14 43.77
CA SER A 18 6.30 -20.21 43.28
C SER A 18 6.55 -18.69 43.34
N ASP A 19 7.01 -18.12 42.23
CA ASP A 19 6.64 -16.76 41.83
C ASP A 19 5.27 -16.82 41.12
N VAL A 20 4.19 -16.89 41.89
CA VAL A 20 2.84 -16.63 41.36
C VAL A 20 2.71 -15.13 41.13
N LYS A 21 2.85 -14.72 39.87
CA LYS A 21 2.59 -13.36 39.41
C LYS A 21 1.07 -13.12 39.48
N TYR A 22 0.58 -12.55 40.58
CA TYR A 22 -0.81 -12.11 40.68
C TYR A 22 -1.03 -10.90 39.75
N VAL A 23 -1.65 -11.14 38.59
CA VAL A 23 -2.19 -10.08 37.74
C VAL A 23 -3.47 -9.59 38.40
N ILE A 24 -3.37 -8.53 39.21
CA ILE A 24 -4.55 -7.86 39.79
C ILE A 24 -5.21 -7.06 38.66
N LYS A 25 -6.22 -7.65 38.02
CA LYS A 25 -7.10 -6.91 37.11
C LYS A 25 -7.88 -5.85 37.92
N HIS A 26 -8.12 -4.71 37.29
CA HIS A 26 -8.84 -3.53 37.81
C HIS A 26 -10.16 -3.74 38.60
N PRO A 27 -11.00 -4.79 38.43
CA PRO A 27 -12.27 -4.87 39.15
C PRO A 27 -12.14 -5.11 40.67
N LEU A 28 -11.03 -5.66 41.18
CA LEU A 28 -10.86 -5.88 42.62
C LEU A 28 -10.62 -4.60 43.42
N VAL A 29 -9.96 -3.61 42.83
CA VAL A 29 -9.67 -2.34 43.51
C VAL A 29 -10.94 -1.48 43.62
N TYR A 30 -11.75 -1.43 42.56
CA TYR A 30 -13.02 -0.71 42.57
C TYR A 30 -14.09 -1.40 43.42
N SER A 31 -14.20 -2.74 43.37
CA SER A 31 -15.12 -3.49 44.24
C SER A 31 -14.70 -3.43 45.71
N GLY A 32 -13.41 -3.50 46.02
CA GLY A 32 -12.89 -3.32 47.38
C GLY A 32 -13.18 -1.94 47.95
N ALA A 33 -12.98 -0.87 47.19
CA ALA A 33 -13.31 0.49 47.61
C ALA A 33 -14.83 0.69 47.79
N PHE A 34 -15.65 0.13 46.92
CA PHE A 34 -17.12 0.23 47.01
C PHE A 34 -17.67 -0.52 48.24
N VAL A 35 -17.14 -1.70 48.53
CA VAL A 35 -17.46 -2.47 49.75
C VAL A 35 -17.04 -1.70 51.01
N LEU A 36 -15.86 -1.09 51.01
CA LEU A 36 -15.37 -0.30 52.15
C LEU A 36 -16.17 0.99 52.41
N VAL A 37 -16.68 1.65 51.36
CA VAL A 37 -17.43 2.90 51.50
C VAL A 37 -18.91 2.66 51.85
N THR A 38 -19.51 1.56 51.40
CA THR A 38 -20.96 1.31 51.56
C THR A 38 -21.30 0.30 52.66
N ILE A 39 -20.51 -0.77 52.82
CA ILE A 39 -20.84 -1.87 53.72
C ILE A 39 -20.27 -1.61 55.12
N VAL A 40 -19.10 -0.98 55.25
CA VAL A 40 -18.46 -0.71 56.54
C VAL A 40 -19.26 0.25 57.44
N PRO A 41 -19.86 1.36 56.92
CA PRO A 41 -20.74 2.21 57.75
C PRO A 41 -22.00 1.50 58.21
N LEU A 42 -22.51 0.55 57.41
CA LEU A 42 -23.69 -0.24 57.73
C LEU A 42 -23.40 -1.27 58.85
N TRP A 43 -22.24 -1.92 58.77
CA TRP A 43 -21.77 -2.90 59.77
C TRP A 43 -21.30 -2.27 61.09
N LEU A 44 -20.81 -1.02 61.05
CA LEU A 44 -20.48 -0.22 62.22
C LEU A 44 -21.68 0.03 63.16
N ARG A 45 -22.93 -0.12 62.68
CA ARG A 45 -24.14 -0.02 63.51
C ARG A 45 -24.53 -1.34 64.21
N ILE A 46 -23.97 -2.49 63.79
CA ILE A 46 -24.45 -3.82 64.21
C ILE A 46 -23.39 -4.57 65.04
N ILE A 47 -22.09 -4.32 64.82
CA ILE A 47 -21.01 -5.01 65.55
C ILE A 47 -20.66 -4.26 66.86
N PRO A 48 -20.58 -4.95 68.02
CA PRO A 48 -20.06 -4.35 69.25
C PRO A 48 -18.63 -3.83 69.09
N TYR A 49 -18.37 -2.64 69.66
CA TYR A 49 -17.11 -1.88 69.52
C TYR A 49 -15.82 -2.69 69.79
N THR A 50 -15.90 -3.76 70.59
CA THR A 50 -14.78 -4.65 70.92
C THR A 50 -14.28 -5.49 69.74
N VAL A 51 -15.11 -5.75 68.72
CA VAL A 51 -14.73 -6.54 67.53
C VAL A 51 -14.51 -5.64 66.30
N ALA A 52 -15.14 -4.46 66.28
CA ALA A 52 -14.99 -3.50 65.19
C ALA A 52 -13.57 -2.93 65.05
N GLY A 53 -12.88 -2.67 66.18
CA GLY A 53 -11.53 -2.09 66.19
C GLY A 53 -10.49 -2.92 65.42
N PRO A 54 -10.33 -4.23 65.71
CA PRO A 54 -9.40 -5.09 64.98
C PRO A 54 -9.74 -5.23 63.48
N ILE A 55 -11.02 -5.41 63.13
CA ILE A 55 -11.46 -5.57 61.73
C ILE A 55 -11.21 -4.28 60.91
N LEU A 56 -11.53 -3.12 61.49
CA LEU A 56 -11.25 -1.82 60.87
C LEU A 56 -9.75 -1.57 60.77
N GLY A 57 -8.97 -1.90 61.80
CA GLY A 57 -7.52 -1.82 61.78
C GLY A 57 -6.91 -2.64 60.65
N THR A 58 -7.30 -3.92 60.53
CA THR A 58 -6.83 -4.80 59.44
C THR A 58 -7.30 -4.31 58.07
N GLY A 59 -8.56 -3.87 57.93
CA GLY A 59 -9.08 -3.33 56.68
C GLY A 59 -8.34 -2.06 56.22
N LEU A 60 -8.06 -1.15 57.15
CA LEU A 60 -7.30 0.07 56.87
C LEU A 60 -5.84 -0.25 56.52
N SER A 61 -5.22 -1.23 57.19
CA SER A 61 -3.86 -1.69 56.87
C SER A 61 -3.78 -2.32 55.47
N ILE A 62 -4.76 -3.14 55.09
CA ILE A 62 -4.81 -3.75 53.75
C ILE A 62 -5.03 -2.67 52.69
N LEU A 63 -5.95 -1.73 52.92
CA LEU A 63 -6.22 -0.64 51.98
C LEU A 63 -5.00 0.29 51.84
N THR A 64 -4.36 0.69 52.93
CA THR A 64 -3.17 1.55 52.90
C THR A 64 -1.98 0.85 52.24
N THR A 65 -1.76 -0.43 52.53
CA THR A 65 -0.70 -1.23 51.86
C THR A 65 -1.02 -1.41 50.38
N GLY A 66 -2.28 -1.70 50.03
CA GLY A 66 -2.73 -1.82 48.65
C GLY A 66 -2.59 -0.52 47.84
N LEU A 67 -3.00 0.61 48.43
CA LEU A 67 -2.80 1.94 47.85
C LEU A 67 -1.32 2.26 47.71
N TYR A 68 -0.51 2.02 48.73
CA TYR A 68 0.93 2.27 48.68
C TYR A 68 1.63 1.44 47.59
N SER A 69 1.29 0.14 47.48
CA SER A 69 1.80 -0.72 46.40
C SER A 69 1.33 -0.25 45.03
N ALA A 70 0.07 0.17 44.89
CA ALA A 70 -0.47 0.70 43.63
C ALA A 70 0.18 2.04 43.24
N THR A 71 0.36 2.96 44.20
CA THR A 71 1.03 4.25 43.95
C THR A 71 2.50 4.04 43.62
N ASN A 72 3.18 3.14 44.32
CA ASN A 72 4.57 2.80 44.01
C ASN A 72 4.68 2.21 42.61
N TYR A 73 3.83 1.24 42.26
CA TYR A 73 3.80 0.64 40.93
C TYR A 73 3.53 1.67 39.83
N LEU A 74 2.56 2.57 40.02
CA LEU A 74 2.26 3.63 39.05
C LEU A 74 3.38 4.68 38.96
N SER A 75 4.11 4.93 40.05
CA SER A 75 5.25 5.84 40.07
C SER A 75 6.52 5.23 39.47
N SER A 76 6.66 3.91 39.50
CA SER A 76 7.82 3.16 39.00
C SER A 76 7.60 2.58 37.61
N THR A 77 6.46 2.83 36.97
CA THR A 77 6.15 2.35 35.62
C THR A 77 5.63 3.47 34.72
N THR A 78 5.83 3.31 33.41
CA THR A 78 5.36 4.22 32.36
C THR A 78 4.58 3.47 31.29
N THR A 79 3.95 4.21 30.38
CA THR A 79 3.30 3.71 29.17
C THR A 79 3.91 4.40 27.97
N LEU A 80 4.07 3.66 26.87
CA LEU A 80 4.51 4.21 25.59
C LEU A 80 3.30 4.53 24.72
N SER A 81 3.47 5.51 23.84
CA SER A 81 2.57 5.77 22.71
C SER A 81 3.35 5.65 21.40
N HIS A 82 2.63 5.50 20.27
CA HIS A 82 3.26 5.44 18.96
C HIS A 82 2.52 6.27 17.92
N GLU A 83 3.29 6.74 16.94
CA GLU A 83 2.85 7.39 15.72
C GLU A 83 3.54 6.70 14.54
N LEU A 84 2.85 6.53 13.41
CA LEU A 84 3.51 6.02 12.21
C LEU A 84 4.22 7.17 11.50
N ASP A 85 5.33 6.87 10.87
CA ASP A 85 6.22 7.81 10.19
C ASP A 85 6.60 7.25 8.83
N VAL A 86 6.61 8.12 7.81
CA VAL A 86 6.97 7.76 6.44
C VAL A 86 8.12 8.63 5.95
N GLU A 87 9.15 7.97 5.43
CA GLU A 87 10.30 8.62 4.80
C GLU A 87 10.32 8.25 3.32
N CYS A 88 9.96 9.18 2.44
CA CYS A 88 10.02 9.00 0.98
C CYS A 88 11.47 9.18 0.50
N TRP A 89 11.99 8.26 -0.32
CA TRP A 89 13.36 8.35 -0.86
C TRP A 89 13.45 9.03 -2.22
N GLY A 90 12.32 9.50 -2.75
CA GLY A 90 12.24 10.21 -4.01
C GLY A 90 10.99 11.07 -4.08
N ASP A 91 10.94 11.90 -5.12
CA ASP A 91 9.89 12.88 -5.35
C ASP A 91 8.50 12.28 -5.64
N ASP A 92 8.40 11.00 -5.95
CA ASP A 92 7.13 10.33 -6.21
C ASP A 92 6.71 9.40 -5.07
N CYS A 93 7.48 9.36 -3.98
CA CYS A 93 7.30 8.48 -2.85
C CYS A 93 7.04 7.00 -3.21
N ARG A 94 7.44 6.53 -4.41
CA ARG A 94 7.25 5.12 -4.87
C ARG A 94 8.16 4.14 -4.15
N SER A 95 9.19 4.67 -3.54
CA SER A 95 10.02 3.95 -2.60
C SER A 95 10.22 4.79 -1.36
N GLY A 96 10.25 4.12 -0.22
CA GLY A 96 10.36 4.78 1.05
C GLY A 96 10.37 3.79 2.19
N ARG A 97 10.27 4.32 3.40
CA ARG A 97 10.35 3.59 4.65
C ARG A 97 9.16 3.92 5.52
N ILE A 98 8.55 2.88 6.10
CA ILE A 98 7.54 3.00 7.14
C ILE A 98 8.18 2.61 8.48
N SER A 99 8.03 3.51 9.46
CA SER A 99 8.56 3.37 10.82
C SER A 99 7.48 3.72 11.85
N ALA A 100 7.73 3.38 13.11
CA ALA A 100 6.95 3.87 14.24
C ALA A 100 7.79 4.79 15.12
N LEU A 101 7.33 6.01 15.35
CA LEU A 101 7.87 6.92 16.36
C LEU A 101 7.26 6.55 17.71
N VAL A 102 8.06 5.95 18.57
CA VAL A 102 7.66 5.49 19.90
C VAL A 102 8.03 6.54 20.93
N GLU A 103 7.04 7.07 21.63
CA GLU A 103 7.18 8.18 22.58
C GLU A 103 6.93 7.70 24.01
N ASN A 104 7.83 8.07 24.93
CA ASN A 104 7.61 7.88 26.35
C ASN A 104 7.02 9.14 26.98
N ARG A 105 5.69 9.14 27.18
CA ARG A 105 4.96 10.27 27.79
C ARG A 105 4.96 10.27 29.32
N GLY A 106 5.48 9.21 29.96
CA GLY A 106 5.50 9.14 31.42
C GLY A 106 6.80 9.63 32.02
N ARG A 107 7.02 9.28 33.30
CA ARG A 107 8.11 9.84 34.14
C ARG A 107 9.27 8.88 34.38
N VAL A 108 9.15 7.64 33.91
CA VAL A 108 10.13 6.57 34.14
C VAL A 108 10.81 6.24 32.82
N VAL A 109 12.14 6.05 32.84
CA VAL A 109 12.90 5.60 31.66
C VAL A 109 12.53 4.16 31.35
N VAL A 110 12.21 3.88 30.09
CA VAL A 110 12.06 2.50 29.61
C VAL A 110 13.43 2.00 29.21
N ARG A 111 13.92 0.92 29.83
CA ARG A 111 15.22 0.31 29.50
C ARG A 111 15.04 -0.94 28.66
N ASP A 112 16.05 -1.26 27.86
CA ASP A 112 16.10 -2.46 27.03
C ASP A 112 14.83 -2.67 26.19
N ALA A 113 14.31 -1.56 25.64
CA ALA A 113 13.13 -1.60 24.80
C ALA A 113 13.41 -2.46 23.55
N LYS A 114 12.60 -3.50 23.37
CA LYS A 114 12.70 -4.44 22.26
C LYS A 114 11.38 -4.48 21.50
N GLY A 115 11.41 -4.03 20.25
CA GLY A 115 10.33 -4.22 19.30
C GLY A 115 10.40 -5.60 18.68
N ILE A 116 9.26 -6.28 18.59
CA ILE A 116 9.09 -7.52 17.84
C ILE A 116 7.91 -7.39 16.88
N ALA A 117 7.98 -8.09 15.75
CA ALA A 117 6.94 -8.14 14.73
C ALA A 117 6.50 -9.58 14.45
N SER A 118 5.20 -9.75 14.29
CA SER A 118 4.60 -10.93 13.68
C SER A 118 3.85 -10.51 12.42
N ILE A 119 3.95 -11.30 11.35
CA ILE A 119 3.31 -10.99 10.07
C ILE A 119 2.37 -12.14 9.71
N ALA A 120 1.13 -11.79 9.37
CA ALA A 120 0.17 -12.69 8.75
C ALA A 120 -0.23 -12.15 7.37
N VAL A 121 -0.59 -13.05 6.46
CA VAL A 121 -1.23 -12.70 5.20
C VAL A 121 -2.71 -13.00 5.28
N VAL A 122 -3.53 -12.08 4.77
CA VAL A 122 -4.97 -12.23 4.64
C VAL A 122 -5.32 -12.28 3.16
N ARG A 123 -6.01 -13.34 2.75
CA ARG A 123 -6.56 -13.54 1.40
C ARG A 123 -8.02 -13.92 1.52
N GLY A 124 -8.93 -13.00 1.18
CA GLY A 124 -10.36 -13.17 1.44
C GLY A 124 -10.64 -13.34 2.93
N SER A 125 -11.35 -14.41 3.33
CA SER A 125 -11.63 -14.73 4.74
C SER A 125 -10.51 -15.49 5.46
N ASN A 126 -9.46 -15.89 4.75
CA ASN A 126 -8.41 -16.73 5.30
C ASN A 126 -7.23 -15.89 5.78
N ARG A 127 -6.84 -16.11 7.05
CA ARG A 127 -5.65 -15.53 7.66
C ARG A 127 -4.61 -16.63 7.85
N GLU A 128 -3.45 -16.47 7.21
CA GLU A 128 -2.36 -17.44 7.23
C GLU A 128 -1.09 -16.81 7.80
N GLN A 129 -0.34 -17.56 8.61
CA GLN A 129 0.97 -17.13 9.12
C GLN A 129 2.12 -17.52 8.18
N SER A 130 1.86 -18.45 7.25
CA SER A 130 2.86 -18.86 6.27
C SER A 130 2.96 -17.82 5.16
N LEU A 131 4.18 -17.37 4.88
CA LEU A 131 4.49 -16.43 3.80
C LEU A 131 4.92 -17.15 2.51
N LYS A 132 4.52 -18.42 2.36
CA LYS A 132 4.95 -19.27 1.25
C LYS A 132 4.37 -18.75 -0.07
N GLY A 133 5.21 -18.66 -1.09
CA GLY A 133 4.83 -18.13 -2.40
C GLY A 133 4.76 -16.60 -2.47
N LEU A 134 5.05 -15.90 -1.37
CA LEU A 134 5.08 -14.43 -1.29
C LEU A 134 6.50 -13.86 -1.18
N LEU A 135 7.51 -14.71 -1.00
CA LEU A 135 8.91 -14.28 -0.91
C LEU A 135 9.47 -13.90 -2.28
N VAL A 136 10.10 -12.74 -2.39
CA VAL A 136 10.78 -12.28 -3.61
C VAL A 136 12.28 -12.26 -3.39
N LYS A 137 12.95 -13.35 -3.78
CA LYS A 137 14.38 -13.57 -3.57
C LYS A 137 15.24 -12.43 -4.14
N ASP A 138 14.97 -12.06 -5.38
CA ASP A 138 15.76 -11.05 -6.09
C ASP A 138 15.48 -9.62 -5.59
N ALA A 139 14.44 -9.41 -4.79
CA ALA A 139 14.11 -8.08 -4.28
C ALA A 139 14.93 -7.65 -3.06
N CYS A 140 15.41 -8.63 -2.29
CA CYS A 140 16.39 -8.39 -1.24
C CYS A 140 17.81 -8.18 -1.81
N LYS A 141 17.98 -8.33 -3.14
CA LYS A 141 19.26 -8.24 -3.86
C LYS A 141 20.36 -9.01 -3.09
N ASP A 142 21.54 -8.41 -3.01
CA ASP A 142 22.73 -8.93 -2.35
C ASP A 142 22.62 -9.07 -0.82
N ARG A 143 21.52 -8.62 -0.20
CA ARG A 143 21.39 -8.60 1.26
C ARG A 143 20.85 -9.89 1.83
N SER A 144 20.40 -10.84 1.00
CA SER A 144 19.74 -12.09 1.42
C SER A 144 18.53 -11.86 2.34
N MET A 145 17.84 -12.93 2.75
CA MET A 145 16.75 -12.88 3.72
C MET A 145 16.98 -13.88 4.84
N LEU A 146 16.59 -13.52 6.06
CA LEU A 146 16.76 -14.39 7.25
C LEU A 146 15.65 -15.43 7.40
N VAL A 147 14.47 -15.16 6.83
CA VAL A 147 13.33 -16.08 6.90
C VAL A 147 13.63 -17.39 6.16
N ASN A 148 13.20 -18.51 6.74
CA ASN A 148 13.39 -19.84 6.15
C ASN A 148 12.50 -20.01 4.91
N GLU A 149 13.09 -20.18 3.72
CA GLU A 149 12.34 -20.34 2.46
C GLU A 149 11.42 -21.57 2.44
N ALA A 150 11.76 -22.66 3.15
CA ALA A 150 10.96 -23.89 3.18
C ALA A 150 9.72 -23.77 4.08
N ASN A 151 9.82 -22.98 5.15
CA ASN A 151 8.74 -22.78 6.11
C ASN A 151 8.67 -21.30 6.56
N PRO A 152 8.33 -20.37 5.66
CA PRO A 152 8.54 -18.96 5.90
C PRO A 152 7.49 -18.39 6.86
N HIS A 153 7.93 -18.03 8.06
CA HIS A 153 7.13 -17.42 9.11
C HIS A 153 7.92 -16.27 9.74
N VAL A 154 7.21 -15.21 10.11
CA VAL A 154 7.75 -14.10 10.91
C VAL A 154 6.84 -13.97 12.12
N ILE A 155 7.25 -14.51 13.27
CA ILE A 155 6.44 -14.57 14.49
C ILE A 155 7.30 -14.14 15.67
N GLY A 156 7.03 -12.96 16.22
CA GLY A 156 7.79 -12.39 17.33
C GLY A 156 9.27 -12.11 16.98
N GLU A 157 9.57 -11.88 15.70
CA GLU A 157 10.93 -11.59 15.23
C GLU A 157 11.33 -10.17 15.59
N ALA A 158 12.59 -9.95 15.95
CA ALA A 158 13.05 -8.66 16.44
C ALA A 158 13.13 -7.60 15.32
N LEU A 159 12.77 -6.37 15.67
CA LEU A 159 12.93 -5.16 14.86
C LEU A 159 14.07 -4.29 15.41
N ALA A 160 14.65 -3.46 14.54
CA ALA A 160 15.73 -2.54 14.91
C ALA A 160 15.22 -1.12 15.19
N TRP A 161 15.93 -0.40 16.06
CA TRP A 161 15.71 1.03 16.28
C TRP A 161 16.54 1.87 15.30
N GLY A 162 16.02 3.01 14.85
CA GLY A 162 16.64 3.87 13.84
C GLY A 162 17.89 4.62 14.32
N LEU A 163 18.10 4.73 15.64
CA LEU A 163 19.31 5.34 16.20
C LEU A 163 20.30 4.26 16.67
N PRO A 164 21.46 4.12 16.02
CA PRO A 164 22.54 3.30 16.56
C PRO A 164 23.21 4.01 17.75
N GLU A 165 23.48 3.26 18.81
CA GLU A 165 24.07 3.70 20.08
C GLU A 165 25.60 3.78 20.01
N THR A 166 26.24 2.68 19.61
CA THR A 166 27.70 2.55 19.60
C THR A 166 28.13 1.51 18.55
N MET A 167 29.24 1.77 17.86
CA MET A 167 29.92 0.75 17.07
C MET A 167 30.55 -0.26 18.05
N TYR A 168 30.20 -1.53 17.94
CA TYR A 168 30.95 -2.60 18.58
C TYR A 168 31.70 -3.42 17.54
N TRP A 169 32.93 -3.79 17.90
CA TRP A 169 33.85 -4.48 17.01
C TRP A 169 33.55 -5.98 17.05
N SER A 170 32.98 -6.54 15.99
CA SER A 170 32.93 -7.99 15.78
C SER A 170 33.37 -8.36 14.38
N THR A 171 34.30 -9.30 14.29
CA THR A 171 34.97 -9.69 13.05
C THR A 171 34.10 -10.68 12.27
N PHE A 172 33.62 -10.30 11.09
CA PHE A 172 33.06 -11.25 10.12
C PHE A 172 34.05 -11.48 8.97
N LYS A 173 34.15 -12.72 8.50
CA LYS A 173 34.88 -13.06 7.27
C LYS A 173 33.91 -13.06 6.11
N THR A 174 34.07 -12.11 5.20
CA THR A 174 33.53 -12.16 3.83
C THR A 174 34.69 -12.06 2.84
N ASP A 175 34.51 -12.67 1.67
CA ASP A 175 35.54 -13.03 0.68
C ASP A 175 36.44 -11.86 0.21
N ASN A 176 37.43 -11.52 1.05
CA ASN A 176 38.58 -10.61 0.87
C ASN A 176 38.50 -9.18 1.45
N GLN A 177 37.58 -8.86 2.36
CA GLN A 177 37.73 -7.65 3.20
C GLN A 177 37.13 -7.84 4.61
N VAL A 178 37.88 -7.39 5.62
CA VAL A 178 37.38 -7.26 7.00
C VAL A 178 36.52 -6.01 7.04
N VAL A 179 35.21 -6.18 6.98
CA VAL A 179 34.27 -5.05 7.08
C VAL A 179 33.78 -4.98 8.52
N ASN A 180 34.11 -3.87 9.18
CA ASN A 180 33.84 -3.63 10.61
C ASN A 180 32.71 -2.61 10.77
N ALA A 181 31.49 -3.06 11.06
CA ALA A 181 30.48 -2.24 11.76
C ALA A 181 29.31 -3.12 12.21
N ASN A 182 29.21 -3.44 13.50
CA ASN A 182 27.94 -3.77 14.10
C ASN A 182 27.51 -2.64 15.03
N TYR A 183 26.23 -2.34 15.02
CA TYR A 183 25.65 -1.26 15.82
C TYR A 183 24.81 -1.87 16.92
N ALA A 184 25.11 -1.52 18.17
CA ALA A 184 24.12 -1.64 19.23
C ALA A 184 23.06 -0.55 18.98
N HIS A 185 21.79 -0.87 19.06
CA HIS A 185 20.70 0.10 18.87
C HIS A 185 20.34 0.75 20.22
N ILE A 186 20.03 2.05 20.26
CA ILE A 186 19.57 2.68 21.50
C ILE A 186 18.20 2.10 21.86
N THR A 187 18.16 1.30 22.93
CA THR A 187 16.94 0.65 23.43
C THR A 187 16.37 1.35 24.66
N SER A 188 17.04 2.37 25.21
CA SER A 188 16.50 3.16 26.31
C SER A 188 15.69 4.36 25.81
N ILE A 189 14.46 4.53 26.30
CA ILE A 189 13.57 5.64 25.93
C ILE A 189 13.28 6.48 27.19
N SER A 190 13.95 7.62 27.31
CA SER A 190 13.77 8.50 28.47
C SER A 190 12.42 9.24 28.44
N PRO A 191 11.92 9.72 29.59
CA PRO A 191 10.76 10.60 29.64
C PRO A 191 10.83 11.76 28.63
N GLY A 192 9.78 11.92 27.84
CA GLY A 192 9.68 12.95 26.80
C GLY A 192 10.49 12.67 25.53
N GLN A 193 11.24 11.57 25.45
CA GLN A 193 11.97 11.19 24.24
C GLN A 193 11.08 10.38 23.28
N ARG A 194 11.43 10.50 22.01
CA ARG A 194 10.91 9.68 20.90
C ARG A 194 12.05 8.87 20.30
N SER A 195 11.77 7.59 20.05
CA SER A 195 12.69 6.68 19.36
C SER A 195 11.98 6.07 18.16
N ARG A 196 12.67 6.03 17.02
CA ARG A 196 12.13 5.46 15.78
C ARG A 196 12.36 3.94 15.75
N LEU A 197 11.32 3.15 15.60
CA LEU A 197 11.37 1.72 15.35
C LEU A 197 11.20 1.47 13.84
N LEU A 198 12.16 0.79 13.22
CA LEU A 198 12.13 0.51 11.78
C LEU A 198 11.24 -0.72 11.52
N ILE A 199 10.26 -0.60 10.61
CA ILE A 199 9.32 -1.69 10.31
C ILE A 199 9.64 -2.32 8.96
N PHE A 200 9.46 -1.57 7.87
CA PHE A 200 9.81 -2.03 6.52
C PHE A 200 10.15 -0.88 5.58
N ASP A 201 10.89 -1.21 4.52
CA ASP A 201 10.96 -0.38 3.31
C ASP A 201 9.98 -0.91 2.27
N TYR A 202 9.50 -0.04 1.39
CA TYR A 202 8.70 -0.43 0.23
C TYR A 202 9.32 0.10 -1.07
N GLU A 203 9.15 -0.67 -2.15
CA GLU A 203 9.64 -0.30 -3.48
C GLU A 203 8.65 -0.74 -4.54
N TYR A 204 8.12 0.20 -5.31
CA TYR A 204 7.26 -0.06 -6.46
C TYR A 204 8.03 -0.78 -7.58
N ARG A 205 7.45 -1.84 -8.15
CA ARG A 205 7.97 -2.55 -9.31
C ARG A 205 7.11 -2.29 -10.56
N TRP A 206 7.77 -2.36 -11.71
CA TRP A 206 7.22 -2.28 -13.07
C TRP A 206 5.98 -3.15 -13.36
N SER A 207 5.70 -4.17 -12.54
CA SER A 207 4.55 -5.08 -12.65
C SER A 207 3.29 -4.65 -11.88
N ASP A 208 3.15 -3.37 -11.48
CA ASP A 208 2.05 -2.91 -10.62
C ASP A 208 2.00 -3.66 -9.28
N THR A 209 3.17 -3.84 -8.68
CA THR A 209 3.32 -4.54 -7.39
C THR A 209 4.36 -3.83 -6.56
N TYR A 210 4.24 -3.90 -5.24
CA TYR A 210 5.28 -3.44 -4.32
C TYR A 210 6.10 -4.62 -3.81
N VAL A 211 7.33 -4.33 -3.41
CA VAL A 211 8.10 -5.20 -2.52
C VAL A 211 8.16 -4.57 -1.15
N ILE A 212 7.75 -5.31 -0.13
CA ILE A 212 7.88 -4.94 1.27
C ILE A 212 9.11 -5.62 1.86
N LYS A 213 10.12 -4.83 2.23
CA LYS A 213 11.40 -5.28 2.79
C LYS A 213 11.38 -5.09 4.29
N VAL A 214 11.03 -6.15 5.02
CA VAL A 214 10.86 -6.13 6.46
C VAL A 214 12.22 -6.07 7.14
N TYR A 215 12.41 -5.12 8.05
CA TYR A 215 13.66 -5.00 8.79
C TYR A 215 13.91 -6.18 9.72
N SER A 216 15.17 -6.54 9.88
CA SER A 216 15.65 -7.44 10.92
C SER A 216 16.14 -6.64 12.12
N GLU A 217 16.58 -7.33 13.17
CA GLU A 217 17.34 -6.80 14.30
C GLU A 217 18.63 -6.09 13.89
N TYR A 218 19.13 -6.36 12.67
CA TYR A 218 20.30 -5.69 12.15
C TYR A 218 19.98 -4.31 11.61
N GLY A 219 18.72 -3.92 11.40
CA GLY A 219 18.32 -2.56 11.02
C GLY A 219 18.64 -2.13 9.59
N GLY A 220 18.51 -0.82 9.34
CA GLY A 220 18.76 -0.21 8.03
C GLY A 220 20.17 0.34 7.88
N LEU A 221 20.56 0.59 6.62
CA LEU A 221 21.84 1.24 6.33
C LEU A 221 21.87 2.61 6.99
N GLY A 222 22.92 2.85 7.78
CA GLY A 222 23.30 4.21 8.16
C GLY A 222 24.02 4.93 7.00
N PRO A 223 24.23 6.25 7.12
CA PRO A 223 25.15 6.97 6.23
C PRO A 223 26.53 6.29 6.28
N ASP A 224 27.09 5.97 5.12
CA ASP A 224 28.39 5.33 4.94
C ASP A 224 28.56 3.95 5.61
N ASP A 225 27.46 3.21 5.84
CA ASP A 225 27.51 1.86 6.40
C ASP A 225 28.06 0.84 5.37
N PRO A 226 29.25 0.28 5.58
CA PRO A 226 29.86 -0.64 4.62
C PRO A 226 29.28 -2.06 4.71
N VAL A 227 28.43 -2.35 5.72
CA VAL A 227 27.89 -3.67 5.99
C VAL A 227 26.50 -3.83 5.36
N LYS A 228 26.34 -4.84 4.51
CA LYS A 228 25.04 -5.23 3.96
C LYS A 228 24.18 -5.85 5.07
N ARG A 229 23.26 -5.08 5.63
CA ARG A 229 22.30 -5.56 6.64
C ARG A 229 21.19 -6.38 5.99
N THR A 230 21.04 -7.62 6.42
CA THR A 230 20.07 -8.56 5.85
C THR A 230 18.66 -8.19 6.28
N TYR A 231 17.70 -8.22 5.34
CA TYR A 231 16.29 -8.05 5.68
C TYR A 231 15.74 -9.33 6.33
N ARG A 232 14.72 -9.19 7.17
CA ARG A 232 14.02 -10.35 7.73
C ARG A 232 13.31 -11.12 6.61
N ALA A 233 12.56 -10.41 5.77
CA ALA A 233 11.87 -10.95 4.61
C ALA A 233 11.70 -9.87 3.53
N CYS A 234 11.66 -10.29 2.26
CA CYS A 234 11.18 -9.46 1.15
C CYS A 234 9.90 -10.07 0.60
N LEU A 235 8.79 -9.35 0.76
CA LEU A 235 7.44 -9.84 0.49
C LEU A 235 6.87 -9.14 -0.74
N LEU A 236 6.26 -9.90 -1.64
CA LEU A 236 5.50 -9.36 -2.76
C LEU A 236 4.18 -8.81 -2.24
N LEU A 237 3.84 -7.58 -2.59
CA LEU A 237 2.53 -7.00 -2.34
C LEU A 237 1.85 -6.71 -3.67
N ASP A 238 0.83 -7.51 -3.96
CA ASP A 238 -0.12 -7.34 -5.06
C ASP A 238 -1.51 -7.00 -4.51
N ASP A 239 -2.47 -6.77 -5.40
CA ASP A 239 -3.82 -6.35 -5.02
C ASP A 239 -4.67 -7.48 -4.41
N SER A 240 -4.19 -8.72 -4.42
CA SER A 240 -4.86 -9.84 -3.75
C SER A 240 -4.33 -10.09 -2.34
N THR A 241 -3.31 -9.34 -1.94
CA THR A 241 -2.52 -9.61 -0.73
C THR A 241 -2.68 -8.47 0.28
N LYS A 242 -3.17 -8.82 1.46
CA LYS A 242 -3.14 -7.96 2.66
C LYS A 242 -2.15 -8.54 3.66
N TYR A 243 -1.21 -7.74 4.13
CA TYR A 243 -0.35 -8.12 5.25
C TYR A 243 -0.83 -7.45 6.54
N GLU A 244 -0.96 -8.25 7.59
CA GLU A 244 -1.19 -7.75 8.95
C GLU A 244 0.11 -7.85 9.74
N PHE A 245 0.64 -6.70 10.15
CA PHE A 245 1.76 -6.62 11.06
C PHE A 245 1.24 -6.43 12.48
N GLU A 246 1.64 -7.32 13.38
CA GLU A 246 1.42 -7.18 14.81
C GLU A 246 2.75 -6.85 15.47
N ILE A 247 2.86 -5.63 15.98
CA ILE A 247 4.09 -5.09 16.57
C ILE A 247 3.89 -4.97 18.07
N THR A 248 4.83 -5.51 18.84
CA THR A 248 4.83 -5.41 20.30
C THR A 248 6.17 -4.90 20.78
N ILE A 249 6.16 -3.93 21.69
CA ILE A 249 7.35 -3.36 22.31
C ILE A 249 7.36 -3.73 23.79
N HIS A 250 8.38 -4.48 24.18
CA HIS A 250 8.69 -4.80 25.57
C HIS A 250 9.79 -3.88 26.08
N GLY A 251 9.92 -3.74 27.40
CA GLY A 251 10.98 -2.96 28.03
C GLY A 251 10.80 -2.92 29.55
N GLU A 252 11.91 -2.76 30.27
CA GLU A 252 11.87 -2.57 31.72
C GLU A 252 11.30 -1.19 32.05
N GLY A 253 10.49 -1.10 33.10
CA GLY A 253 9.80 0.13 33.47
C GLY A 253 8.48 0.37 32.70
N LEU A 254 8.11 -0.51 31.76
CA LEU A 254 6.76 -0.49 31.17
C LEU A 254 5.73 -1.09 32.13
N ARG A 255 4.58 -0.43 32.22
CA ARG A 255 3.40 -0.95 32.91
C ARG A 255 2.86 -2.19 32.20
N GLU A 256 2.78 -2.09 30.88
CA GLU A 256 2.39 -3.15 29.97
C GLU A 256 3.12 -2.98 28.63
N PRO A 257 3.34 -4.06 27.85
CA PRO A 257 3.91 -3.95 26.51
C PRO A 257 3.05 -3.05 25.62
N LEU A 258 3.69 -2.20 24.82
CA LEU A 258 2.98 -1.43 23.81
C LEU A 258 2.74 -2.33 22.60
N GLY A 259 1.49 -2.75 22.38
CA GLY A 259 1.07 -3.50 21.20
C GLY A 259 0.29 -2.62 20.23
N PHE A 260 0.57 -2.74 18.93
CA PHE A 260 -0.26 -2.16 17.87
C PHE A 260 -0.24 -3.03 16.62
N LYS A 261 -1.28 -2.88 15.80
CA LYS A 261 -1.41 -3.58 14.52
C LYS A 261 -1.39 -2.57 13.39
N MET A 262 -0.92 -3.00 12.23
CA MET A 262 -1.09 -2.26 11.00
C MET A 262 -1.38 -3.20 9.83
N SER A 263 -2.25 -2.74 8.94
CA SER A 263 -2.62 -3.44 7.72
C SER A 263 -1.94 -2.80 6.52
N VAL A 264 -1.18 -3.58 5.77
CA VAL A 264 -0.48 -3.15 4.56
C VAL A 264 -1.13 -3.80 3.35
N VAL A 265 -1.80 -2.97 2.55
CA VAL A 265 -2.36 -3.32 1.24
C VAL A 265 -1.78 -2.38 0.20
N LYS A 266 -1.76 -2.81 -1.07
CA LYS A 266 -1.23 -2.01 -2.17
C LYS A 266 -1.93 -0.64 -2.26
N ASP A 267 -3.25 -0.60 -2.12
CA ASP A 267 -4.04 0.63 -2.17
C ASP A 267 -3.62 1.68 -1.12
N LYS A 268 -3.15 1.25 0.07
CA LYS A 268 -2.64 2.17 1.10
C LYS A 268 -1.28 2.77 0.73
N LEU A 269 -0.41 2.03 0.03
CA LEU A 269 0.85 2.56 -0.50
C LEU A 269 0.63 3.43 -1.75
N ASP A 270 -0.29 3.04 -2.63
CA ASP A 270 -0.70 3.85 -3.78
C ASP A 270 -1.28 5.19 -3.30
N ALA A 271 -2.06 5.18 -2.21
CA ALA A 271 -2.57 6.39 -1.57
C ALA A 271 -1.45 7.29 -1.03
N LEU A 272 -0.39 6.72 -0.43
CA LEU A 272 0.79 7.48 0.02
C LEU A 272 1.49 8.15 -1.16
N VAL A 273 1.73 7.42 -2.25
CA VAL A 273 2.33 7.95 -3.49
C VAL A 273 1.52 9.14 -4.03
N ARG A 274 0.20 8.98 -4.14
CA ARG A 274 -0.69 10.06 -4.60
C ARG A 274 -0.75 11.22 -3.60
N SER A 275 -0.64 10.95 -2.30
CA SER A 275 -0.66 12.01 -1.29
C SER A 275 0.57 12.91 -1.33
N ASP A 276 1.75 12.42 -1.73
CA ASP A 276 2.93 13.27 -1.92
C ASP A 276 2.76 14.23 -3.10
N GLU A 277 2.18 13.73 -4.20
CA GLU A 277 1.81 14.57 -5.36
C GLU A 277 0.87 15.73 -4.95
N ILE A 278 -0.02 15.48 -3.97
CA ILE A 278 -0.95 16.48 -3.42
C ILE A 278 -0.30 17.32 -2.30
N ALA A 279 0.60 16.77 -1.49
CA ALA A 279 1.31 17.49 -0.43
C ALA A 279 2.19 18.61 -1.00
N ARG A 280 2.71 18.41 -2.22
CA ARG A 280 3.38 19.46 -3.03
C ARG A 280 2.48 20.65 -3.37
N LEU A 281 1.16 20.49 -3.25
CA LEU A 281 0.15 21.55 -3.37
C LEU A 281 -0.25 22.16 -2.00
N GLY A 282 0.40 21.75 -0.90
CA GLY A 282 0.35 22.45 0.40
C GLY A 282 -0.29 21.68 1.58
N GLY A 283 -0.12 20.36 1.70
CA GLY A 283 -0.84 19.57 2.72
C GLY A 283 -0.02 18.47 3.44
N GLU A 284 0.72 18.83 4.50
CA GLU A 284 1.35 17.86 5.43
C GLU A 284 0.30 17.02 6.19
N ASP A 285 -0.87 17.61 6.46
CA ASP A 285 -2.02 16.95 7.11
C ASP A 285 -2.54 15.74 6.30
N VAL A 286 -2.38 15.75 4.98
CA VAL A 286 -2.91 14.70 4.08
C VAL A 286 -2.14 13.38 4.25
N VAL A 287 -0.82 13.43 4.39
CA VAL A 287 0.03 12.25 4.58
C VAL A 287 -0.26 11.58 5.93
N MET A 288 -0.46 12.38 6.97
CA MET A 288 -0.75 11.89 8.32
C MET A 288 -2.10 11.16 8.41
N ASP A 289 -3.10 11.61 7.66
CA ASP A 289 -4.40 10.94 7.58
C ASP A 289 -4.30 9.59 6.83
N VAL A 290 -3.51 9.50 5.75
CA VAL A 290 -3.24 8.20 5.10
C VAL A 290 -2.55 7.23 6.06
N LEU A 291 -1.60 7.69 6.86
CA LEU A 291 -0.94 6.87 7.87
C LEU A 291 -1.89 6.39 8.98
N LYS A 292 -2.95 7.13 9.30
CA LYS A 292 -3.99 6.65 10.24
C LYS A 292 -4.74 5.46 9.66
N GLU A 293 -5.02 5.45 8.36
CA GLU A 293 -5.69 4.32 7.71
C GLU A 293 -4.86 3.03 7.79
N PHE A 294 -3.52 3.09 7.88
CA PHE A 294 -2.71 1.89 8.15
C PHE A 294 -2.99 1.26 9.52
N LYS A 295 -3.44 2.06 10.51
CA LYS A 295 -3.76 1.60 11.86
C LYS A 295 -5.19 1.08 12.00
N GLU A 296 -6.12 1.60 11.21
CA GLU A 296 -7.49 1.08 11.14
C GLU A 296 -7.41 -0.36 10.58
N ASP A 297 -8.00 -1.32 11.30
CA ASP A 297 -7.97 -2.76 10.97
C ASP A 297 -9.37 -3.23 10.57
N GLY A 298 -9.43 -4.25 9.72
CA GLY A 298 -10.69 -4.85 9.25
C GLY A 298 -11.57 -3.93 8.39
N ASP A 299 -12.88 -4.13 8.45
CA ASP A 299 -13.89 -3.37 7.68
C ASP A 299 -14.14 -1.94 8.23
N GLU A 300 -13.27 -1.41 9.11
CA GLU A 300 -13.44 -0.09 9.70
C GLU A 300 -12.83 1.04 8.85
N GLY A 301 -11.73 0.76 8.13
CA GLY A 301 -11.02 1.75 7.31
C GLY A 301 -11.64 1.94 5.92
N PHE A 302 -11.60 3.17 5.40
CA PHE A 302 -12.18 3.48 4.09
C PHE A 302 -11.42 2.79 2.96
N ILE A 303 -10.09 2.70 3.07
CA ILE A 303 -9.24 2.07 2.07
C ILE A 303 -9.48 0.55 2.03
N ASP A 304 -9.60 -0.09 3.19
CA ASP A 304 -9.83 -1.53 3.27
C ASP A 304 -11.22 -1.90 2.72
N ARG A 305 -12.25 -1.11 3.02
CA ARG A 305 -13.60 -1.30 2.45
C ARG A 305 -13.61 -1.09 0.94
N TYR A 306 -12.96 -0.04 0.44
CA TYR A 306 -12.87 0.19 -1.01
C TYR A 306 -12.15 -0.96 -1.71
N TRP A 307 -11.03 -1.43 -1.17
CA TRP A 307 -10.28 -2.58 -1.66
C TRP A 307 -11.14 -3.86 -1.69
N CYS A 308 -11.92 -4.11 -0.64
CA CYS A 308 -12.87 -5.23 -0.57
C CYS A 308 -13.94 -5.12 -1.68
N ILE A 309 -14.52 -3.94 -1.88
CA ILE A 309 -15.52 -3.70 -2.94
C ILE A 309 -14.90 -3.95 -4.32
N ARG A 310 -13.71 -3.42 -4.61
CA ARG A 310 -13.02 -3.64 -5.89
C ARG A 310 -12.73 -5.12 -6.12
N THR A 311 -12.21 -5.81 -5.12
CA THR A 311 -11.94 -7.26 -5.21
C THR A 311 -13.20 -8.05 -5.54
N LYS A 312 -14.33 -7.71 -4.90
CA LYS A 312 -15.64 -8.30 -5.24
C LYS A 312 -16.04 -7.98 -6.68
N ILE A 313 -15.91 -6.72 -7.14
CA ILE A 313 -16.21 -6.29 -8.51
C ILE A 313 -15.42 -7.11 -9.54
N LEU A 314 -14.12 -7.33 -9.32
CA LEU A 314 -13.29 -8.11 -10.23
C LEU A 314 -13.76 -9.57 -10.34
N GLY A 315 -14.37 -10.10 -9.28
CA GLY A 315 -14.90 -11.46 -9.22
C GLY A 315 -16.30 -11.68 -9.83
N VAL A 316 -17.03 -10.62 -10.19
CA VAL A 316 -18.42 -10.75 -10.66
C VAL A 316 -18.52 -11.36 -12.06
N LYS A 317 -19.64 -12.02 -12.36
CA LYS A 317 -19.88 -12.75 -13.61
C LYS A 317 -20.96 -12.12 -14.50
N SER A 318 -21.68 -11.14 -13.99
CA SER A 318 -22.76 -10.45 -14.72
C SER A 318 -22.85 -8.98 -14.35
N LEU A 319 -23.50 -8.18 -15.20
CA LEU A 319 -23.75 -6.77 -14.89
C LEU A 319 -24.67 -6.58 -13.68
N ASP A 320 -25.62 -7.49 -13.43
CA ASP A 320 -26.50 -7.38 -12.27
C ASP A 320 -25.76 -7.66 -10.96
N GLU A 321 -24.85 -8.63 -10.96
CA GLU A 321 -23.95 -8.88 -9.83
C GLU A 321 -23.00 -7.68 -9.62
N TYR A 322 -22.46 -7.10 -10.71
CA TYR A 322 -21.70 -5.85 -10.65
C TYR A 322 -22.48 -4.72 -9.98
N LYS A 323 -23.72 -4.46 -10.41
CA LYS A 323 -24.57 -3.40 -9.83
C LYS A 323 -24.81 -3.64 -8.34
N SER A 324 -25.05 -4.89 -7.94
CA SER A 324 -25.27 -5.25 -6.54
C SER A 324 -24.05 -4.95 -5.67
N VAL A 325 -22.85 -5.32 -6.14
CA VAL A 325 -21.59 -5.10 -5.40
C VAL A 325 -21.20 -3.62 -5.41
N ALA A 326 -21.21 -2.99 -6.59
CA ALA A 326 -20.78 -1.60 -6.76
C ALA A 326 -21.69 -0.60 -6.03
N LYS A 327 -22.94 -0.97 -5.73
CA LYS A 327 -23.82 -0.18 -4.85
C LYS A 327 -23.21 0.08 -3.46
N GLU A 328 -22.34 -0.80 -2.96
CA GLU A 328 -21.63 -0.58 -1.69
C GLU A 328 -20.81 0.73 -1.71
N LEU A 329 -20.37 1.21 -2.89
CA LEU A 329 -19.64 2.48 -3.07
C LEU A 329 -20.46 3.70 -2.65
N GLU A 330 -21.79 3.67 -2.82
CA GLU A 330 -22.68 4.77 -2.42
C GLU A 330 -22.61 4.98 -0.90
N SER A 331 -22.69 3.89 -0.14
CA SER A 331 -22.62 3.95 1.32
C SER A 331 -21.25 4.43 1.80
N LEU A 332 -20.18 3.96 1.17
CA LEU A 332 -18.80 4.34 1.49
C LEU A 332 -18.55 5.83 1.21
N TRP A 333 -18.98 6.32 0.04
CA TRP A 333 -18.83 7.72 -0.33
C TRP A 333 -19.59 8.66 0.64
N ASN A 334 -20.83 8.32 1.00
CA ASN A 334 -21.61 9.14 1.93
C ASN A 334 -20.95 9.23 3.31
N GLU A 335 -20.38 8.14 3.81
CA GLU A 335 -19.67 8.11 5.08
C GLU A 335 -18.39 8.96 5.06
N ILE A 336 -17.61 8.85 3.98
CA ILE A 336 -16.43 9.66 3.73
C ILE A 336 -16.79 11.15 3.69
N ARG A 337 -17.84 11.51 2.94
CA ARG A 337 -18.33 12.89 2.86
C ARG A 337 -18.76 13.42 4.23
N ASN A 338 -19.38 12.58 5.07
CA ASN A 338 -19.77 12.98 6.43
C ASN A 338 -18.57 13.16 7.38
N LYS A 339 -17.53 12.32 7.27
CA LYS A 339 -16.33 12.37 8.15
C LYS A 339 -15.34 13.45 7.72
N LEU A 340 -15.09 13.59 6.41
CA LEU A 340 -14.04 14.46 5.86
C LEU A 340 -14.58 15.76 5.23
N GLY A 341 -15.90 15.87 5.00
CA GLY A 341 -16.53 17.06 4.44
C GLY A 341 -15.93 17.44 3.08
N SER A 342 -15.67 18.74 2.90
CA SER A 342 -15.06 19.28 1.67
C SER A 342 -13.60 18.90 1.46
N ARG A 343 -12.93 18.28 2.45
CA ARG A 343 -11.53 17.85 2.32
C ARG A 343 -11.41 16.48 1.65
N ALA A 344 -12.50 15.72 1.60
CA ALA A 344 -12.52 14.34 1.11
C ALA A 344 -11.85 14.18 -0.28
N PRO A 345 -12.13 15.05 -1.27
CA PRO A 345 -11.55 14.91 -2.61
C PRO A 345 -10.02 15.17 -2.68
N TYR A 346 -9.40 15.76 -1.66
CA TYR A 346 -7.94 15.96 -1.63
C TYR A 346 -7.17 14.73 -1.12
N PHE A 347 -7.88 13.63 -0.82
CA PHE A 347 -7.27 12.35 -0.50
C PHE A 347 -7.28 11.45 -1.74
N GLY A 348 -6.11 11.10 -2.29
CA GLY A 348 -6.01 10.40 -3.58
C GLY A 348 -6.81 9.09 -3.69
N ILE A 349 -7.04 8.39 -2.58
CA ILE A 349 -7.88 7.18 -2.53
C ILE A 349 -9.38 7.50 -2.50
N VAL A 350 -9.77 8.59 -1.83
CA VAL A 350 -11.15 9.07 -1.78
C VAL A 350 -11.58 9.58 -3.15
N THR A 351 -10.68 10.22 -3.89
CA THR A 351 -10.89 10.54 -5.31
C THR A 351 -11.14 9.27 -6.13
N GLY A 352 -10.39 8.19 -5.88
CA GLY A 352 -10.64 6.87 -6.48
C GLY A 352 -12.03 6.32 -6.14
N ILE A 353 -12.46 6.43 -4.89
CA ILE A 353 -13.80 6.01 -4.44
C ILE A 353 -14.90 6.83 -5.13
N LEU A 354 -14.74 8.16 -5.21
CA LEU A 354 -15.64 9.06 -5.91
C LEU A 354 -15.75 8.68 -7.40
N ASN A 355 -14.60 8.51 -8.06
CA ASN A 355 -14.49 8.12 -9.46
C ASN A 355 -15.25 6.81 -9.73
N SER A 356 -14.98 5.79 -8.91
CA SER A 356 -15.65 4.50 -8.95
C SER A 356 -17.15 4.61 -8.73
N TYR A 357 -17.59 5.47 -7.81
CA TYR A 357 -18.99 5.72 -7.53
C TYR A 357 -19.70 6.42 -8.70
N LEU A 358 -19.06 7.42 -9.33
CA LEU A 358 -19.59 8.09 -10.53
C LEU A 358 -19.78 7.10 -11.68
N VAL A 359 -18.81 6.22 -11.93
CA VAL A 359 -18.92 5.18 -12.98
C VAL A 359 -20.03 4.18 -12.67
N TYR A 360 -20.22 3.81 -11.40
CA TYR A 360 -21.37 3.00 -10.98
C TYR A 360 -22.69 3.71 -11.29
N LEU A 361 -22.86 4.98 -10.90
CA LEU A 361 -24.07 5.76 -11.17
C LEU A 361 -24.36 5.87 -12.67
N ALA A 362 -23.34 6.14 -13.48
CA ALA A 362 -23.48 6.14 -14.94
C ALA A 362 -23.87 4.75 -15.49
N THR A 363 -23.38 3.68 -14.88
CA THR A 363 -23.72 2.31 -15.28
C THR A 363 -25.20 2.00 -15.07
N ILE A 364 -25.80 2.49 -13.98
CA ILE A 364 -27.24 2.35 -13.68
C ILE A 364 -28.11 3.47 -14.30
N ASN A 365 -27.53 4.29 -15.18
CA ASN A 365 -28.20 5.39 -15.89
C ASN A 365 -28.78 6.49 -14.98
N GLU A 366 -28.15 6.73 -13.81
CA GLU A 366 -28.49 7.82 -12.89
C GLU A 366 -27.83 9.14 -13.32
N GLN A 367 -28.07 9.57 -14.56
CA GLN A 367 -27.34 10.68 -15.20
C GLN A 367 -27.39 11.96 -14.38
N LYS A 368 -28.57 12.34 -13.88
CA LYS A 368 -28.74 13.55 -13.06
C LYS A 368 -27.86 13.54 -11.81
N ARG A 369 -27.78 12.40 -11.12
CA ARG A 369 -26.94 12.26 -9.91
C ARG A 369 -25.45 12.33 -10.26
N VAL A 370 -25.05 11.78 -11.41
CA VAL A 370 -23.67 11.91 -11.91
C VAL A 370 -23.32 13.37 -12.12
N SER A 371 -24.15 14.13 -12.83
CA SER A 371 -23.86 15.53 -13.17
C SER A 371 -23.83 16.42 -11.92
N GLU A 372 -24.76 16.23 -10.98
CA GLU A 372 -24.75 16.92 -9.68
C GLU A 372 -23.48 16.61 -8.88
N LEU A 373 -23.14 15.32 -8.74
CA LEU A 373 -21.97 14.90 -7.97
C LEU A 373 -20.65 15.32 -8.64
N PHE A 374 -20.59 15.33 -9.97
CA PHE A 374 -19.42 15.79 -10.71
C PHE A 374 -19.19 17.29 -10.48
N GLU A 375 -20.23 18.13 -10.59
CA GLU A 375 -20.12 19.57 -10.36
C GLU A 375 -19.78 19.90 -8.89
N GLU A 376 -20.31 19.16 -7.92
CA GLU A 376 -19.97 19.32 -6.50
C GLU A 376 -18.48 19.07 -6.20
N ASN A 377 -17.80 18.24 -7.00
CA ASN A 377 -16.40 17.84 -6.79
C ASN A 377 -15.51 18.28 -7.96
N LYS A 378 -15.95 19.26 -8.74
CA LYS A 378 -15.34 19.69 -9.99
C LYS A 378 -13.86 20.05 -9.85
N GLU A 379 -13.51 20.83 -8.83
CA GLU A 379 -12.13 21.26 -8.59
C GLU A 379 -11.16 20.08 -8.50
N THR A 380 -11.59 18.96 -7.93
CA THR A 380 -10.77 17.75 -7.82
C THR A 380 -10.82 16.91 -9.09
N LEU A 381 -12.00 16.73 -9.69
CA LEU A 381 -12.17 15.89 -10.89
C LEU A 381 -11.58 16.55 -12.15
N GLU A 382 -11.39 17.86 -12.15
CA GLU A 382 -10.69 18.61 -13.19
C GLU A 382 -9.17 18.54 -13.08
N GLN A 383 -8.62 18.10 -11.94
CA GLN A 383 -7.19 17.85 -11.84
C GLN A 383 -6.78 16.76 -12.84
N GLU A 384 -5.67 16.99 -13.53
CA GLU A 384 -5.07 16.10 -14.54
C GLU A 384 -4.42 14.86 -13.91
N ILE A 385 -5.23 14.09 -13.18
CA ILE A 385 -4.87 12.81 -12.56
C ILE A 385 -5.38 11.69 -13.47
N GLU A 386 -4.56 10.66 -13.70
CA GLU A 386 -4.89 9.53 -14.60
C GLU A 386 -6.29 8.94 -14.33
N SER A 387 -6.63 8.72 -13.05
CA SER A 387 -7.91 8.16 -12.63
C SER A 387 -9.11 9.07 -12.95
N ASN A 388 -8.95 10.39 -12.85
CA ASN A 388 -10.00 11.35 -13.18
C ASN A 388 -10.31 11.33 -14.68
N VAL A 389 -9.28 11.24 -15.52
CA VAL A 389 -9.49 11.21 -16.97
C VAL A 389 -10.05 9.88 -17.44
N LEU A 390 -9.61 8.75 -16.87
CA LEU A 390 -10.28 7.47 -17.10
C LEU A 390 -11.75 7.54 -16.70
N THR A 391 -12.07 8.20 -15.59
CA THR A 391 -13.45 8.38 -15.14
C THR A 391 -14.23 9.23 -16.13
N LYS A 392 -13.71 10.39 -16.55
CA LYS A 392 -14.35 11.22 -17.58
C LYS A 392 -14.59 10.43 -18.87
N LEU A 393 -13.60 9.66 -19.33
CA LEU A 393 -13.71 8.79 -20.51
C LEU A 393 -14.82 7.75 -20.33
N MET A 394 -14.90 7.09 -19.18
CA MET A 394 -15.97 6.13 -18.87
C MET A 394 -17.35 6.80 -18.84
N LEU A 395 -17.46 8.00 -18.25
CA LEU A 395 -18.74 8.73 -18.20
C LEU A 395 -19.18 9.15 -19.61
N ARG A 396 -18.25 9.58 -20.47
CA ARG A 396 -18.54 9.88 -21.88
C ARG A 396 -18.92 8.63 -22.67
N LEU A 397 -18.25 7.49 -22.42
CA LEU A 397 -18.62 6.20 -23.00
C LEU A 397 -20.06 5.81 -22.62
N PHE A 398 -20.50 6.16 -21.41
CA PHE A 398 -21.87 5.99 -20.94
C PHE A 398 -22.83 7.14 -21.29
N LYS A 399 -22.46 8.00 -22.25
CA LYS A 399 -23.31 9.06 -22.82
C LYS A 399 -23.76 10.13 -21.81
N ILE A 400 -22.91 10.44 -20.82
CA ILE A 400 -23.09 11.62 -19.97
C ILE A 400 -22.60 12.85 -20.75
N GLU A 401 -23.51 13.55 -21.42
CA GLU A 401 -23.20 14.60 -22.39
C GLU A 401 -22.55 15.86 -21.77
N GLU A 402 -22.76 16.12 -20.47
CA GLU A 402 -22.19 17.30 -19.81
C GLU A 402 -20.66 17.21 -19.67
N ILE A 403 -20.08 16.01 -19.75
CA ILE A 403 -18.65 15.80 -19.53
C ILE A 403 -17.88 15.91 -20.83
N LYS A 404 -17.11 17.00 -20.93
CA LYS A 404 -16.17 17.23 -22.02
C LYS A 404 -14.80 16.64 -21.67
N ILE A 405 -14.14 16.12 -22.68
CA ILE A 405 -12.74 15.69 -22.60
C ILE A 405 -12.06 16.37 -23.77
N GLU A 406 -11.16 17.29 -23.48
CA GLU A 406 -10.33 17.87 -24.51
C GLU A 406 -9.28 16.86 -24.95
N THR A 407 -9.04 16.77 -26.25
CA THR A 407 -7.99 15.90 -26.79
C THR A 407 -6.61 16.22 -26.20
N LYS A 408 -6.42 17.48 -25.78
CA LYS A 408 -5.23 17.95 -25.07
C LYS A 408 -5.04 17.23 -23.73
N GLU A 409 -6.10 17.01 -22.94
CA GLU A 409 -6.02 16.29 -21.67
C GLU A 409 -5.56 14.83 -21.87
N LEU A 410 -6.05 14.17 -22.93
CA LEU A 410 -5.63 12.81 -23.27
C LEU A 410 -4.15 12.77 -23.66
N ILE A 411 -3.68 13.72 -24.47
CA ILE A 411 -2.26 13.81 -24.86
C ILE A 411 -1.39 14.13 -23.66
N GLU A 412 -1.81 15.07 -22.82
CA GLU A 412 -1.07 15.45 -21.61
C GLU A 412 -0.86 14.25 -20.71
N ILE A 413 -1.86 13.40 -20.47
CA ILE A 413 -1.65 12.16 -19.68
C ILE A 413 -0.67 11.20 -20.33
N LEU A 414 -0.73 11.08 -21.65
CA LEU A 414 0.21 10.25 -22.39
C LEU A 414 1.63 10.86 -22.36
N GLU A 415 1.80 12.16 -22.11
CA GLU A 415 3.10 12.84 -22.04
C GLU A 415 3.63 13.06 -20.61
N LYS A 416 2.76 13.27 -19.61
CA LYS A 416 3.04 13.93 -18.31
C LYS A 416 3.64 13.01 -17.24
N ARG A 417 4.55 12.12 -17.61
CA ARG A 417 5.42 11.45 -16.61
C ARG A 417 6.92 11.63 -16.87
N ARG A 418 7.29 12.76 -17.50
CA ARG A 418 8.63 13.35 -17.34
C ARG A 418 8.80 13.86 -15.90
N ILE A 419 9.22 12.99 -14.99
CA ILE A 419 9.84 13.46 -13.74
C ILE A 419 11.29 13.83 -14.08
N TYR A 420 11.62 15.11 -13.89
CA TYR A 420 13.00 15.59 -13.90
C TYR A 420 13.68 15.03 -12.65
N VAL A 421 14.54 14.02 -12.81
CA VAL A 421 15.43 13.57 -11.72
C VAL A 421 16.73 14.37 -11.82
N PRO A 422 17.20 15.04 -10.75
CA PRO A 422 18.49 15.76 -10.76
C PRO A 422 19.72 14.83 -10.84
N ILE A 423 19.53 13.52 -10.98
CA ILE A 423 20.57 12.50 -11.00
C ILE A 423 20.50 11.75 -12.32
N PRO A 424 21.61 11.58 -13.05
CA PRO A 424 21.66 10.86 -14.32
C PRO A 424 21.63 9.34 -14.10
N SER A 425 20.54 8.83 -13.51
CA SER A 425 20.21 7.40 -13.47
C SER A 425 18.89 7.15 -14.23
N ASP A 426 18.94 7.41 -15.52
CA ASP A 426 18.37 6.68 -16.67
C ASP A 426 16.96 6.06 -16.68
N TYR A 427 16.01 6.45 -15.83
CA TYR A 427 14.60 6.05 -16.05
C TYR A 427 13.61 7.20 -15.80
N SER A 428 13.56 8.14 -16.75
CA SER A 428 12.39 9.02 -16.90
C SER A 428 11.22 8.20 -17.47
N TYR A 429 10.15 8.01 -16.70
CA TYR A 429 8.99 7.22 -17.12
C TYR A 429 8.23 7.90 -18.27
N ILE A 430 8.56 7.60 -19.52
CA ILE A 430 7.78 8.13 -20.64
C ILE A 430 6.59 7.18 -20.92
N HIS A 431 5.36 7.68 -20.76
CA HIS A 431 4.15 6.93 -21.15
C HIS A 431 4.06 6.74 -22.67
N ILE A 432 4.65 7.68 -23.42
CA ILE A 432 4.87 7.65 -24.87
C ILE A 432 6.37 7.59 -25.13
N ASP A 433 6.87 6.61 -25.88
CA ASP A 433 8.21 6.73 -26.45
C ASP A 433 8.32 8.03 -27.27
N LYS A 434 9.31 8.89 -26.97
CA LYS A 434 9.46 10.24 -27.55
C LYS A 434 9.38 10.28 -29.08
N TYR A 435 9.66 9.16 -29.74
CA TYR A 435 9.58 9.01 -31.19
C TYR A 435 8.14 8.99 -31.72
N TYR A 436 7.15 8.64 -30.90
CA TYR A 436 5.74 8.57 -31.30
C TYR A 436 4.95 9.83 -30.99
N ALA A 437 5.39 10.63 -30.02
CA ALA A 437 4.63 11.81 -29.55
C ALA A 437 4.21 12.75 -30.69
N PRO A 438 5.07 13.07 -31.69
CA PRO A 438 4.66 13.97 -32.77
C PRO A 438 3.58 13.37 -33.67
N ALA A 439 3.67 12.07 -33.98
CA ALA A 439 2.67 11.38 -34.77
C ALA A 439 1.32 11.27 -34.04
N VAL A 440 1.35 11.09 -32.72
CA VAL A 440 0.14 11.09 -31.89
C VAL A 440 -0.51 12.46 -31.90
N LYS A 441 0.23 13.54 -31.62
CA LYS A 441 -0.28 14.92 -31.70
C LYS A 441 -0.89 15.21 -33.07
N PHE A 442 -0.29 14.69 -34.14
CA PHE A 442 -0.86 14.77 -35.49
C PHE A 442 -2.17 13.99 -35.64
N LEU A 443 -2.21 12.70 -35.24
CA LEU A 443 -3.40 11.85 -35.33
C LEU A 443 -4.59 12.38 -34.51
N PHE A 444 -4.30 13.06 -33.41
CA PHE A 444 -5.28 13.68 -32.52
C PHE A 444 -5.61 15.13 -32.88
N GLY A 445 -5.05 15.66 -33.98
CA GLY A 445 -5.38 16.99 -34.51
C GLY A 445 -4.78 18.17 -33.74
N VAL A 446 -3.82 17.93 -32.84
CA VAL A 446 -3.03 19.01 -32.21
C VAL A 446 -2.10 19.66 -33.22
N TYR A 447 -1.44 18.87 -34.06
CA TYR A 447 -0.73 19.38 -35.22
C TYR A 447 -1.65 19.42 -36.43
N LYS A 448 -1.72 20.60 -37.07
CA LYS A 448 -2.60 20.83 -38.22
C LYS A 448 -1.97 20.36 -39.53
N SER A 449 -0.67 20.16 -39.54
CA SER A 449 0.08 19.73 -40.72
C SER A 449 1.10 18.65 -40.39
N LYS A 450 1.45 17.85 -41.40
CA LYS A 450 2.55 16.89 -41.33
C LYS A 450 3.88 17.57 -40.99
N ASP A 451 4.12 18.77 -41.55
CA ASP A 451 5.38 19.50 -41.36
C ASP A 451 5.57 19.96 -39.92
N GLU A 452 4.51 20.39 -39.23
CA GLU A 452 4.55 20.68 -37.79
C GLU A 452 5.01 19.46 -36.97
N ALA A 453 4.46 18.28 -37.27
CA ALA A 453 4.84 17.04 -36.59
C ALA A 453 6.28 16.60 -36.93
N LEU A 454 6.70 16.75 -38.19
CA LEU A 454 8.07 16.44 -38.62
C LEU A 454 9.11 17.37 -37.99
N ASN A 455 8.77 18.64 -37.76
CA ASN A 455 9.67 19.60 -37.12
C ASN A 455 9.99 19.19 -35.67
N GLU A 456 9.02 18.67 -34.91
CA GLU A 456 9.27 18.16 -33.54
C GLU A 456 10.20 16.93 -33.53
N CYS A 457 10.23 16.15 -34.62
CA CYS A 457 11.12 15.00 -34.75
C CYS A 457 12.61 15.35 -34.90
N ASN A 458 12.96 16.62 -35.17
CA ASN A 458 14.33 17.08 -35.41
C ASN A 458 15.07 16.17 -36.44
N GLU A 459 16.22 15.60 -36.09
CA GLU A 459 16.99 14.69 -36.96
C GLU A 459 16.66 13.20 -36.74
N ASN A 460 15.64 12.86 -35.95
CA ASN A 460 15.36 11.46 -35.63
C ASN A 460 14.59 10.73 -36.74
N ASN A 461 15.25 9.78 -37.41
CA ASN A 461 14.67 9.03 -38.54
C ASN A 461 13.47 8.16 -38.14
N LEU A 462 13.48 7.52 -36.96
CA LEU A 462 12.35 6.70 -36.51
C LEU A 462 11.10 7.57 -36.30
N CYS A 463 11.25 8.72 -35.64
CA CYS A 463 10.17 9.67 -35.45
C CYS A 463 9.58 10.15 -36.77
N LYS A 464 10.44 10.56 -37.72
CA LYS A 464 10.00 10.99 -39.06
C LYS A 464 9.21 9.91 -39.77
N ARG A 465 9.71 8.66 -39.76
CA ARG A 465 9.01 7.51 -40.34
C ARG A 465 7.64 7.28 -39.71
N ILE A 466 7.51 7.42 -38.38
CA ILE A 466 6.22 7.26 -37.68
C ILE A 466 5.24 8.37 -38.12
N VAL A 467 5.69 9.63 -38.22
CA VAL A 467 4.87 10.74 -38.71
C VAL A 467 4.46 10.54 -40.17
N GLU A 468 5.38 10.07 -41.03
CA GLU A 468 5.11 9.75 -42.43
C GLU A 468 4.04 8.67 -42.57
N ALA A 469 4.17 7.57 -41.83
CA ALA A 469 3.15 6.53 -41.78
C ALA A 469 1.80 7.06 -41.28
N ALA A 470 1.78 7.91 -40.24
CA ALA A 470 0.57 8.55 -39.73
C ALA A 470 -0.10 9.44 -40.78
N SER A 471 0.69 10.08 -41.64
CA SER A 471 0.21 10.89 -42.76
C SER A 471 -0.23 10.09 -43.99
N GLY A 472 -0.12 8.75 -43.98
CA GLY A 472 -0.57 7.87 -45.05
C GLY A 472 0.53 7.35 -45.98
N ASP A 473 1.81 7.51 -45.64
CA ASP A 473 2.91 6.93 -46.41
C ASP A 473 2.96 5.39 -46.24
N ILE A 474 2.73 4.67 -47.34
CA ILE A 474 2.65 3.21 -47.38
C ILE A 474 4.04 2.58 -47.18
N GLU A 475 5.09 3.20 -47.72
CA GLU A 475 6.46 2.70 -47.59
C GLU A 475 6.90 2.80 -46.13
N ALA A 476 6.70 3.98 -45.51
CA ALA A 476 6.98 4.18 -44.09
C ALA A 476 6.17 3.22 -43.20
N LEU A 477 4.88 2.98 -43.52
CA LEU A 477 4.06 2.01 -42.80
C LEU A 477 4.58 0.57 -42.92
N ASN A 478 4.99 0.16 -44.12
CA ASN A 478 5.55 -1.17 -44.35
C ASN A 478 6.88 -1.34 -43.62
N GLU A 479 7.73 -0.31 -43.61
CA GLU A 479 8.96 -0.30 -42.83
C GLU A 479 8.68 -0.48 -41.34
N LEU A 480 7.71 0.25 -40.77
CA LEU A 480 7.29 0.09 -39.37
C LEU A 480 6.75 -1.30 -39.05
N LYS A 481 6.01 -1.92 -39.98
CA LYS A 481 5.53 -3.31 -39.83
C LYS A 481 6.66 -4.33 -39.90
N SER A 482 7.69 -4.03 -40.69
CA SER A 482 8.84 -4.90 -40.95
C SER A 482 9.97 -4.79 -39.91
N ASP A 483 9.89 -3.84 -38.99
CA ASP A 483 10.88 -3.62 -37.93
C ASP A 483 10.85 -4.80 -36.95
N LYS A 484 11.59 -5.86 -37.31
CA LYS A 484 11.58 -7.20 -36.69
C LYS A 484 12.01 -7.20 -35.23
N ASP A 485 12.67 -6.15 -34.75
CA ASP A 485 13.09 -6.01 -33.36
C ASP A 485 11.93 -5.70 -32.39
N ARG A 486 10.74 -5.29 -32.91
CA ARG A 486 9.51 -5.16 -32.11
C ARG A 486 8.64 -6.42 -32.06
N GLN A 487 8.84 -7.35 -32.99
CA GLN A 487 8.12 -8.62 -33.00
C GLN A 487 8.86 -9.61 -32.11
N SER A 488 8.56 -9.61 -30.81
CA SER A 488 8.97 -10.72 -29.96
C SER A 488 8.45 -12.02 -30.59
N SER A 489 9.40 -12.90 -30.87
CA SER A 489 9.33 -14.09 -31.70
C SER A 489 8.45 -15.21 -31.15
N GLU A 490 7.55 -14.94 -30.21
CA GLU A 490 6.84 -15.96 -29.45
C GLU A 490 5.33 -16.01 -29.73
N ASN A 491 4.71 -14.96 -30.30
CA ASN A 491 3.25 -14.92 -30.47
C ASN A 491 2.77 -14.66 -31.92
N LYS A 492 2.51 -15.77 -32.64
CA LYS A 492 2.05 -15.76 -34.04
C LYS A 492 0.72 -15.01 -34.26
N GLU A 493 -0.19 -15.09 -33.29
CA GLU A 493 -1.50 -14.40 -33.34
C GLU A 493 -1.30 -12.88 -33.33
N LEU A 494 -0.46 -12.39 -32.41
CA LEU A 494 -0.16 -10.97 -32.30
C LEU A 494 0.55 -10.45 -33.55
N GLY A 495 1.56 -11.18 -34.05
CA GLY A 495 2.26 -10.80 -35.28
C GLY A 495 1.33 -10.67 -36.49
N GLN A 496 0.38 -11.59 -36.64
CA GLN A 496 -0.62 -11.54 -37.71
C GLN A 496 -1.62 -10.39 -37.55
N LEU A 497 -2.01 -10.07 -36.31
CA LEU A 497 -2.89 -8.93 -36.06
C LEU A 497 -2.17 -7.63 -36.46
N LEU A 498 -0.95 -7.41 -35.97
CA LEU A 498 -0.17 -6.20 -36.18
C LEU A 498 0.19 -5.97 -37.65
N SER A 499 0.47 -7.03 -38.42
CA SER A 499 0.78 -6.91 -39.85
C SER A 499 -0.37 -6.33 -40.68
N ASN A 500 -1.60 -6.53 -40.22
CA ASN A 500 -2.81 -6.13 -40.93
C ASN A 500 -3.35 -4.77 -40.52
N LEU A 501 -2.82 -4.16 -39.45
CA LEU A 501 -3.32 -2.88 -38.95
C LEU A 501 -3.04 -1.72 -39.91
N LYS A 502 -3.97 -0.75 -39.92
CA LYS A 502 -3.73 0.59 -40.48
C LYS A 502 -2.75 1.39 -39.62
N ALA A 503 -2.17 2.44 -40.22
CA ALA A 503 -1.16 3.28 -39.58
C ALA A 503 -1.60 3.81 -38.21
N LYS A 504 -2.80 4.41 -38.11
CA LYS A 504 -3.34 4.93 -36.83
C LYS A 504 -3.35 3.85 -35.75
N SER A 505 -3.98 2.72 -36.00
CA SER A 505 -4.10 1.63 -35.01
C SER A 505 -2.75 1.03 -34.65
N LEU A 506 -1.84 0.86 -35.62
CA LEU A 506 -0.49 0.37 -35.37
C LEU A 506 0.28 1.32 -34.44
N ILE A 507 0.26 2.62 -34.74
CA ILE A 507 0.94 3.67 -33.97
C ILE A 507 0.40 3.72 -32.54
N LEU A 508 -0.93 3.78 -32.38
CA LEU A 508 -1.57 3.83 -31.05
C LEU A 508 -1.32 2.56 -30.23
N THR A 509 -1.15 1.41 -30.88
CA THR A 509 -0.96 0.12 -30.18
C THR A 509 0.44 -0.01 -29.56
N TYR A 510 1.47 0.52 -30.24
CA TYR A 510 2.84 0.54 -29.71
C TYR A 510 3.11 1.71 -28.76
N LEU A 511 2.19 2.67 -28.71
CA LEU A 511 2.34 3.90 -27.95
C LEU A 511 2.39 3.70 -26.42
N PRO A 512 1.41 3.03 -25.77
CA PRO A 512 1.28 3.07 -24.32
C PRO A 512 2.24 2.10 -23.63
N SER A 513 3.14 2.64 -22.80
CA SER A 513 3.99 1.82 -21.91
C SER A 513 3.28 1.37 -20.63
N THR A 514 2.11 1.94 -20.30
CA THR A 514 1.35 1.61 -19.09
C THR A 514 -0.05 1.05 -19.37
N PRO A 515 -0.61 0.23 -18.45
CA PRO A 515 -1.99 -0.23 -18.53
C PRO A 515 -3.00 0.93 -18.61
N TYR A 516 -2.78 2.00 -17.85
CA TYR A 516 -3.62 3.20 -17.83
C TYR A 516 -3.72 3.88 -19.19
N ALA A 517 -2.58 4.21 -19.80
CA ALA A 517 -2.52 4.85 -21.12
C ALA A 517 -3.20 3.97 -22.19
N ARG A 518 -2.95 2.66 -22.13
CA ARG A 518 -3.55 1.70 -23.05
C ARG A 518 -5.08 1.64 -22.89
N PHE A 519 -5.57 1.60 -21.65
CA PHE A 519 -6.99 1.58 -21.36
C PHE A 519 -7.68 2.91 -21.74
N ALA A 520 -7.03 4.06 -21.51
CA ALA A 520 -7.54 5.36 -21.90
C ALA A 520 -7.74 5.46 -23.43
N LEU A 521 -6.73 5.05 -24.21
CA LEU A 521 -6.83 4.99 -25.67
C LEU A 521 -7.90 4.01 -26.16
N MET A 522 -8.11 2.92 -25.42
CA MET A 522 -9.14 1.94 -25.74
C MET A 522 -10.54 2.51 -25.50
N ILE A 523 -10.79 3.20 -24.38
CA ILE A 523 -12.08 3.88 -24.16
C ILE A 523 -12.28 4.98 -25.20
N TYR A 524 -11.25 5.77 -25.48
CA TYR A 524 -11.31 6.79 -26.53
C TYR A 524 -11.67 6.17 -27.89
N GLY A 525 -11.03 5.06 -28.26
CA GLY A 525 -11.37 4.31 -29.47
C GLY A 525 -12.81 3.80 -29.49
N LEU A 526 -13.37 3.38 -28.36
CA LEU A 526 -14.78 2.98 -28.25
C LEU A 526 -15.73 4.17 -28.45
N ILE A 527 -15.39 5.35 -27.93
CA ILE A 527 -16.18 6.58 -28.12
C ILE A 527 -16.19 7.01 -29.58
N GLU A 528 -15.06 6.87 -30.27
CA GLU A 528 -14.88 7.25 -31.69
C GLU A 528 -15.21 6.12 -32.69
N ASP A 529 -15.76 4.99 -32.23
CA ASP A 529 -16.08 3.81 -33.05
C ASP A 529 -14.87 3.24 -33.84
N ASP A 530 -13.66 3.35 -33.28
CA ASP A 530 -12.40 2.85 -33.84
C ASP A 530 -12.11 1.41 -33.41
N ALA A 531 -12.88 0.48 -33.98
CA ALA A 531 -12.83 -0.93 -33.62
C ALA A 531 -11.46 -1.59 -33.83
N GLU A 532 -10.72 -1.17 -34.86
CA GLU A 532 -9.41 -1.70 -35.18
C GLU A 532 -8.39 -1.36 -34.08
N SER A 533 -8.38 -0.11 -33.62
CA SER A 533 -7.50 0.34 -32.54
C SER A 533 -7.85 -0.30 -31.19
N VAL A 534 -9.14 -0.39 -30.85
CA VAL A 534 -9.61 -1.03 -29.60
C VAL A 534 -9.14 -2.49 -29.52
N ARG A 535 -9.36 -3.26 -30.59
CA ARG A 535 -8.97 -4.67 -30.64
C ARG A 535 -7.46 -4.84 -30.52
N ALA A 536 -6.68 -4.01 -31.20
CA ALA A 536 -5.23 -4.07 -31.16
C ALA A 536 -4.66 -3.72 -29.78
N LEU A 537 -5.18 -2.66 -29.15
CA LEU A 537 -4.81 -2.26 -27.79
C LEU A 537 -5.13 -3.36 -26.78
N ALA A 538 -6.32 -3.98 -26.86
CA ALA A 538 -6.70 -5.07 -25.97
C ALA A 538 -5.80 -6.31 -26.14
N CYS A 539 -5.52 -6.70 -27.39
CA CYS A 539 -4.63 -7.83 -27.68
C CYS A 539 -3.22 -7.61 -27.14
N VAL A 540 -2.65 -6.43 -27.39
CA VAL A 540 -1.30 -6.10 -26.89
C VAL A 540 -1.28 -6.02 -25.37
N GLY A 541 -2.30 -5.43 -24.75
CA GLY A 541 -2.44 -5.43 -23.29
C GLY A 541 -2.44 -6.84 -22.72
N TRP A 542 -3.19 -7.75 -23.32
CA TRP A 542 -3.21 -9.16 -22.92
C TRP A 542 -1.83 -9.84 -23.07
N LYS A 543 -1.16 -9.67 -24.21
CA LYS A 543 0.10 -10.40 -24.47
C LYS A 543 1.31 -9.80 -23.76
N GLN A 544 1.31 -8.50 -23.42
CA GLN A 544 2.47 -7.82 -22.85
C GLN A 544 2.36 -7.58 -21.34
N LEU A 545 1.15 -7.51 -20.77
CA LEU A 545 0.98 -7.23 -19.34
C LEU A 545 0.88 -8.54 -18.55
N PRO A 546 1.57 -8.64 -17.40
CA PRO A 546 1.54 -9.85 -16.59
C PRO A 546 0.23 -9.98 -15.79
N ASN A 547 0.01 -11.19 -15.27
CA ASN A 547 -0.96 -11.48 -14.21
C ASN A 547 -2.42 -11.08 -14.55
N GLN A 548 -3.19 -10.71 -13.53
CA GLN A 548 -4.61 -10.38 -13.61
C GLN A 548 -4.92 -9.22 -14.57
N ILE A 549 -4.02 -8.23 -14.72
CA ILE A 549 -4.24 -7.13 -15.67
C ILE A 549 -4.26 -7.66 -17.11
N GLY A 550 -3.31 -8.53 -17.47
CA GLY A 550 -3.30 -9.18 -18.79
C GLY A 550 -4.55 -10.02 -19.03
N ASP A 551 -5.04 -10.73 -18.01
CA ASP A 551 -6.29 -11.50 -18.07
C ASP A 551 -7.52 -10.60 -18.29
N LEU A 552 -7.58 -9.42 -17.66
CA LEU A 552 -8.67 -8.45 -17.87
C LEU A 552 -8.64 -7.86 -19.29
N PHE A 553 -7.45 -7.58 -19.83
CA PHE A 553 -7.32 -7.19 -21.23
C PHE A 553 -7.74 -8.32 -22.18
N ARG A 554 -7.50 -9.59 -21.82
CA ARG A 554 -8.01 -10.75 -22.56
C ARG A 554 -9.53 -10.80 -22.56
N GLU A 555 -10.18 -10.60 -21.40
CA GLU A 555 -11.64 -10.54 -21.30
C GLU A 555 -12.22 -9.48 -22.26
N VAL A 556 -11.60 -8.30 -22.34
CA VAL A 556 -12.00 -7.28 -23.31
C VAL A 556 -11.76 -7.75 -24.74
N TYR A 557 -10.59 -8.30 -25.07
CA TYR A 557 -10.26 -8.77 -26.42
C TYR A 557 -11.22 -9.88 -26.92
N ASP A 558 -11.54 -10.85 -26.08
CA ASP A 558 -12.40 -11.99 -26.41
C ASP A 558 -13.86 -11.56 -26.62
N THR A 559 -14.37 -10.69 -25.73
CA THR A 559 -15.73 -10.13 -25.85
C THR A 559 -15.87 -9.21 -27.05
N TYR A 560 -14.83 -8.42 -27.34
CA TYR A 560 -14.80 -7.54 -28.51
C TYR A 560 -14.72 -8.34 -29.83
N SER A 561 -13.94 -9.41 -29.86
CA SER A 561 -13.78 -10.26 -31.06
C SER A 561 -15.03 -11.07 -31.40
N SER A 562 -15.94 -11.27 -30.44
CA SER A 562 -17.19 -12.03 -30.63
C SER A 562 -18.39 -11.15 -30.99
N ASN A 563 -18.45 -9.89 -30.53
CA ASN A 563 -19.53 -8.95 -30.87
C ASN A 563 -19.11 -7.49 -30.60
N CYS A 564 -18.94 -6.70 -31.68
CA CYS A 564 -18.42 -5.33 -31.67
C CYS A 564 -19.47 -4.26 -31.29
N ASN A 565 -20.17 -4.41 -30.17
CA ASN A 565 -21.08 -3.36 -29.67
C ASN A 565 -20.89 -3.14 -28.17
N ILE A 566 -20.72 -1.90 -27.73
CA ILE A 566 -20.67 -1.53 -26.30
C ILE A 566 -21.97 -1.85 -25.55
N ASP A 567 -23.09 -1.98 -26.26
CA ASP A 567 -24.35 -2.48 -25.70
C ASP A 567 -24.28 -3.98 -25.37
N ASN A 568 -23.21 -4.69 -25.77
CA ASN A 568 -22.93 -6.03 -25.30
C ASN A 568 -22.60 -6.00 -23.81
N GLU A 569 -23.46 -6.61 -23.00
CA GLU A 569 -23.30 -6.67 -21.55
C GLU A 569 -21.96 -7.26 -21.11
N GLN A 570 -21.43 -8.24 -21.84
CA GLN A 570 -20.14 -8.88 -21.51
C GLN A 570 -18.97 -7.93 -21.75
N LEU A 571 -18.97 -7.19 -22.86
CA LEU A 571 -17.95 -6.18 -23.14
C LEU A 571 -18.02 -5.04 -22.13
N ARG A 572 -19.22 -4.57 -21.81
CA ARG A 572 -19.44 -3.55 -20.80
C ARG A 572 -18.92 -3.98 -19.43
N LEU A 573 -19.17 -5.23 -19.04
CA LEU A 573 -18.66 -5.80 -17.80
C LEU A 573 -17.12 -5.89 -17.80
N ALA A 574 -16.52 -6.37 -18.88
CA ALA A 574 -15.06 -6.48 -18.99
C ALA A 574 -14.37 -5.10 -18.87
N ILE A 575 -14.93 -4.06 -19.51
CA ILE A 575 -14.44 -2.69 -19.39
C ILE A 575 -14.59 -2.18 -17.96
N LEU A 576 -15.71 -2.43 -17.29
CA LEU A 576 -15.91 -2.03 -15.89
C LEU A 576 -14.90 -2.69 -14.96
N LYS A 577 -14.65 -4.00 -15.10
CA LYS A 577 -13.61 -4.68 -14.31
C LYS A 577 -12.23 -4.09 -14.53
N LEU A 578 -11.86 -3.85 -15.79
CA LEU A 578 -10.58 -3.24 -16.12
C LEU A 578 -10.47 -1.81 -15.57
N TYR A 579 -11.55 -1.02 -15.61
CA TYR A 579 -11.61 0.29 -14.98
C TYR A 579 -11.39 0.20 -13.47
N HIS A 580 -12.15 -0.65 -12.76
CA HIS A 580 -12.03 -0.81 -11.31
C HIS A 580 -10.69 -1.40 -10.89
N ARG A 581 -9.98 -2.11 -11.78
CA ARG A 581 -8.61 -2.57 -11.56
C ARG A 581 -7.60 -1.42 -11.60
N LEU A 582 -7.83 -0.43 -12.45
CA LEU A 582 -6.92 0.68 -12.71
C LEU A 582 -7.22 1.91 -11.83
N VAL A 583 -8.47 2.20 -11.50
CA VAL A 583 -8.85 3.33 -10.64
C VAL A 583 -8.88 2.92 -9.18
#